data_AF-A0A563EG76-F1
#
_entry.id   AF-A0A563EG76-F1
#
_cell.length_a   1.000
_cell.length_b   1.000
_cell.length_c   1.000
_cell.angle_alpha   90.00
_cell.angle_beta   90.00
_cell.angle_gamma   90.00
#
_symmetry.space_group_name_H-M   'P 1'
#
loop_
_entity.id
_entity.type
_entity.pdbx_description
1 polymer ?
#
loop_
_entity_poly.entity_id
_entity_poly.type
_entity_poly.pdbx_seq_one_letter_code
_entity_poly.pdbx_strand_id
1 'polypeptide(L)'
;MPPKKNKAPLVIGIIAGVLVLGGAATAAVIYTSAHKDRGQPYTNAKMPGVCGNVSEAALAKARATNPSGSSNENKIGDETTTNCGWGQTKGKDGEGLRTLNVYVYESKDGQRTFDEQVTMAKANNQGQIQVKDLDIGDQSTAVLMTTTSAFTGIEVVVRKGDKVVNVDYIGWDVGLFSPTRPDVPEFEEAAKAIAAEMIAEL
;
A
#
# COMPACT_ATOMS: atom_id res chain seq x y z
N MET A 1 9.37 57.33 -47.08
CA MET A 1 8.41 56.23 -46.85
C MET A 1 8.55 55.77 -45.41
N PRO A 2 7.49 55.76 -44.59
CA PRO A 2 7.62 55.26 -43.23
C PRO A 2 7.91 53.74 -43.25
N PRO A 3 8.78 53.23 -42.36
CA PRO A 3 9.21 51.84 -42.40
C PRO A 3 8.04 50.89 -42.17
N LYS A 4 7.93 49.87 -43.02
CA LYS A 4 6.89 48.84 -42.97
C LYS A 4 7.01 48.11 -41.63
N LYS A 5 6.05 48.29 -40.70
CA LYS A 5 6.07 47.63 -39.38
C LYS A 5 6.13 46.12 -39.57
N ASN A 6 7.26 45.51 -39.21
CA ASN A 6 7.43 44.06 -39.22
C ASN A 6 6.64 43.46 -38.05
N LYS A 7 5.57 42.71 -38.37
CA LYS A 7 4.72 42.04 -37.38
C LYS A 7 5.29 40.68 -36.92
N ALA A 8 6.37 40.19 -37.53
CA ALA A 8 6.98 38.91 -37.19
C ALA A 8 7.35 38.75 -35.70
N PRO A 9 7.99 39.70 -35.00
CA PRO A 9 8.31 39.55 -33.57
C PRO A 9 7.06 39.48 -32.69
N LEU A 10 5.97 40.18 -33.08
CA LEU A 10 4.69 40.08 -32.38
C LEU A 10 4.05 38.70 -32.57
N VAL A 11 4.06 38.17 -33.79
CA VAL A 11 3.51 36.84 -34.10
C VAL A 11 4.32 35.75 -33.40
N ILE A 12 5.65 35.82 -33.42
CA ILE A 12 6.52 34.88 -32.70
C ILE A 12 6.28 34.97 -31.20
N GLY A 13 6.15 36.18 -30.64
CA GLY A 13 5.83 36.37 -29.22
C GLY A 13 4.47 35.77 -28.83
N ILE A 14 3.45 35.91 -29.67
CA ILE A 14 2.14 35.30 -29.46
C ILE A 14 2.24 33.77 -29.52
N ILE A 15 2.92 33.21 -30.53
CA ILE A 15 3.08 31.76 -30.66
C ILE A 15 3.85 31.19 -29.46
N ALA A 16 4.96 31.81 -29.07
CA ALA A 16 5.72 31.42 -27.89
C ALA A 16 4.88 31.52 -26.61
N GLY A 17 4.11 32.60 -26.45
CA GLY A 17 3.18 32.77 -25.33
C GLY A 17 2.11 31.68 -25.28
N VAL A 18 1.48 31.35 -26.41
CA VAL A 18 0.47 30.29 -26.51
C VAL A 18 1.08 28.92 -26.21
N LEU A 19 2.29 28.63 -26.69
CA LEU A 19 2.97 27.36 -26.41
C LEU A 19 3.32 27.21 -24.93
N VAL A 20 3.82 28.27 -24.29
CA VAL A 20 4.14 28.26 -22.85
C VAL A 20 2.87 28.09 -22.02
N LEU A 21 1.81 28.85 -22.32
CA LEU A 21 0.53 28.73 -21.61
C LEU A 21 -0.12 27.36 -21.83
N GLY A 22 -0.08 26.84 -23.06
CA GLY A 22 -0.56 25.50 -23.39
C GLY A 22 0.19 24.42 -22.61
N GLY A 23 1.52 24.48 -22.61
CA GLY A 23 2.36 23.54 -21.85
C GLY A 23 2.10 23.60 -20.34
N ALA A 24 1.99 24.81 -19.77
CA ALA A 24 1.69 25.00 -18.35
C ALA A 24 0.30 24.46 -17.97
N ALA A 25 -0.72 24.69 -18.81
CA ALA A 25 -2.06 24.16 -18.59
C ALA A 25 -2.08 22.62 -18.63
N THR A 26 -1.40 22.00 -19.60
CA THR A 26 -1.29 20.54 -19.68
C THR A 26 -0.55 19.97 -18.47
N ALA A 27 0.56 20.57 -18.06
CA ALA A 27 1.30 20.14 -16.86
C ALA A 27 0.44 20.23 -15.59
N ALA A 28 -0.33 21.32 -15.43
CA ALA A 28 -1.24 21.48 -14.29
C ALA A 28 -2.36 20.43 -14.26
N VAL A 29 -2.94 20.09 -15.42
CA VAL A 29 -3.97 19.03 -15.51
C VAL A 29 -3.39 17.67 -15.15
N ILE A 30 -2.20 17.33 -15.65
CA ILE A 30 -1.53 16.06 -15.35
C ILE A 30 -1.17 15.98 -13.85
N TYR A 31 -0.58 17.05 -13.31
CA TYR A 31 -0.23 17.15 -11.89
C TYR A 31 -1.45 16.95 -11.00
N THR A 32 -2.51 17.73 -11.20
CA THR A 32 -3.73 17.63 -10.39
C THR A 32 -4.42 16.27 -10.51
N SER A 33 -4.32 15.61 -11.67
CA SER A 33 -4.86 14.27 -11.87
C SER A 33 -4.03 13.18 -11.17
N ALA A 34 -2.70 13.30 -11.17
CA ALA A 34 -1.80 12.40 -10.46
C ALA A 34 -1.97 12.50 -8.94
N HIS A 35 -2.14 13.72 -8.44
CA HIS A 35 -2.29 14.08 -7.03
C HIS A 35 -3.74 13.97 -6.51
N LYS A 36 -4.66 13.38 -7.27
CA LYS A 36 -6.01 13.14 -6.78
C LYS A 36 -6.02 12.09 -5.69
N ASP A 37 -6.57 12.43 -4.53
CA ASP A 37 -6.82 11.49 -3.43
C ASP A 37 -7.63 10.28 -3.90
N ARG A 38 -7.05 9.08 -3.73
CA ARG A 38 -7.64 7.79 -4.11
C ARG A 38 -8.28 7.05 -2.92
N GLY A 39 -8.20 7.62 -1.73
CA GLY A 39 -8.87 7.09 -0.55
C GLY A 39 -10.40 7.03 -0.74
N GLN A 40 -11.02 6.17 0.06
CA GLN A 40 -12.48 6.00 0.10
C GLN A 40 -13.08 6.73 1.30
N PRO A 41 -14.36 7.13 1.25
CA PRO A 41 -15.07 7.57 2.44
C PRO A 41 -14.95 6.53 3.55
N TYR A 42 -14.82 6.98 4.80
CA TYR A 42 -14.74 6.09 5.95
C TYR A 42 -15.98 5.18 6.01
N THR A 43 -15.77 3.87 6.06
CA THR A 43 -16.87 2.88 5.93
C THR A 43 -17.52 2.56 7.28
N ASN A 44 -16.83 2.78 8.39
CA ASN A 44 -17.20 2.30 9.72
C ASN A 44 -17.55 0.79 9.73
N ALA A 45 -16.89 0.00 8.88
CA ALA A 45 -17.13 -1.43 8.78
C ALA A 45 -16.86 -2.14 10.12
N LYS A 46 -17.73 -3.09 10.47
CA LYS A 46 -17.53 -3.95 11.64
C LYS A 46 -16.43 -4.97 11.34
N MET A 47 -15.40 -4.98 12.18
CA MET A 47 -14.25 -5.87 12.04
C MET A 47 -14.35 -7.06 13.01
N PRO A 48 -13.79 -8.24 12.66
CA PRO A 48 -13.49 -9.30 13.62
C PRO A 48 -12.68 -8.79 14.81
N GLY A 49 -12.81 -9.44 15.97
CA GLY A 49 -12.20 -8.96 17.22
C GLY A 49 -10.68 -8.84 17.15
N VAL A 50 -10.02 -9.82 16.55
CA VAL A 50 -8.55 -9.86 16.39
C VAL A 50 -8.00 -8.69 15.57
N CYS A 51 -8.82 -8.08 14.70
CA CYS A 51 -8.41 -6.91 13.93
C CYS A 51 -8.16 -5.68 14.82
N GLY A 52 -8.72 -5.67 16.04
CA GLY A 52 -8.48 -4.63 17.04
C GLY A 52 -7.09 -4.70 17.68
N ASN A 53 -6.29 -5.74 17.40
CA ASN A 53 -4.91 -5.84 17.87
C ASN A 53 -3.99 -4.83 17.18
N VAL A 54 -4.39 -4.30 16.02
CA VAL A 54 -3.64 -3.25 15.31
C VAL A 54 -4.09 -1.88 15.82
N SER A 55 -3.13 -1.09 16.28
CA SER A 55 -3.38 0.26 16.78
C SER A 55 -3.73 1.24 15.66
N GLU A 56 -4.51 2.27 15.99
CA GLU A 56 -4.77 3.38 15.06
C GLU A 56 -3.48 4.09 14.61
N ALA A 57 -2.45 4.11 15.47
CA ALA A 57 -1.16 4.70 15.16
C ALA A 57 -0.41 3.92 14.09
N ALA A 58 -0.41 2.58 14.18
CA ALA A 58 0.19 1.72 13.18
C ALA A 58 -0.58 1.81 11.84
N LEU A 59 -1.92 1.81 11.88
CA LEU A 59 -2.75 2.03 10.69
C LEU A 59 -2.52 3.39 10.04
N ALA A 60 -2.33 4.45 10.84
CA ALA A 60 -2.01 5.78 10.33
C ALA A 60 -0.62 5.82 9.67
N LYS A 61 0.38 5.17 10.28
CA LYS A 61 1.72 5.03 9.68
C LYS A 61 1.68 4.22 8.38
N ALA A 62 0.88 3.16 8.33
CA ALA A 62 0.62 2.38 7.12
C ALA A 62 -0.32 3.10 6.13
N ARG A 63 -0.86 4.27 6.50
CA ARG A 63 -1.80 5.04 5.67
C ARG A 63 -2.97 4.16 5.21
N ALA A 64 -3.52 3.36 6.10
CA ALA A 64 -4.62 2.45 5.82
C ALA A 64 -5.60 2.45 7.00
N THR A 65 -6.29 3.56 7.24
CA THR A 65 -7.15 3.72 8.42
C THR A 65 -8.63 3.41 8.16
N ASN A 66 -9.00 3.05 6.93
CA ASN A 66 -10.38 2.78 6.56
C ASN A 66 -10.68 1.27 6.65
N PRO A 67 -11.50 0.80 7.61
CA PRO A 67 -11.79 -0.62 7.74
C PRO A 67 -12.53 -1.15 6.51
N SER A 68 -12.22 -2.37 6.10
CA SER A 68 -12.88 -3.02 4.97
C SER A 68 -14.09 -3.84 5.41
N GLY A 69 -15.20 -3.68 4.70
CA GLY A 69 -16.38 -4.54 4.85
C GLY A 69 -16.17 -5.99 4.37
N SER A 70 -15.03 -6.29 3.73
CA SER A 70 -14.64 -7.65 3.38
C SER A 70 -13.98 -8.42 4.51
N SER A 71 -13.68 -7.76 5.64
CA SER A 71 -13.05 -8.41 6.80
C SER A 71 -13.99 -9.45 7.41
N ASN A 72 -13.49 -10.64 7.67
CA ASN A 72 -14.30 -11.78 8.09
C ASN A 72 -13.47 -12.80 8.85
N GLU A 73 -14.16 -13.66 9.58
CA GLU A 73 -13.59 -14.81 10.27
C GLU A 73 -14.31 -16.07 9.79
N ASN A 74 -13.53 -17.07 9.40
CA ASN A 74 -14.02 -18.37 8.98
C ASN A 74 -13.42 -19.43 9.89
N LYS A 75 -14.27 -20.36 10.32
CA LYS A 75 -13.86 -21.51 11.13
C LYS A 75 -14.20 -22.80 10.40
N ILE A 76 -13.20 -23.64 10.17
CA ILE A 76 -13.34 -24.94 9.51
C ILE A 76 -12.73 -26.00 10.42
N GLY A 77 -13.57 -26.82 11.04
CA GLY A 77 -13.13 -27.78 12.06
C GLY A 77 -12.49 -27.07 13.25
N ASP A 78 -11.24 -27.42 13.53
CA ASP A 78 -10.43 -26.83 14.61
C ASP A 78 -9.53 -25.68 14.14
N GLU A 79 -9.62 -25.29 12.85
CA GLU A 79 -8.82 -24.19 12.29
C GLU A 79 -9.67 -22.91 12.17
N THR A 80 -9.09 -21.78 12.53
CA THR A 80 -9.67 -20.45 12.37
C THR A 80 -8.81 -19.64 11.40
N THR A 81 -9.45 -18.98 10.43
CA THR A 81 -8.79 -18.00 9.57
C THR A 81 -9.56 -16.69 9.63
N THR A 82 -8.87 -15.62 10.03
CA THR A 82 -9.44 -14.28 10.12
C THR A 82 -8.73 -13.35 9.17
N ASN A 83 -9.48 -12.66 8.31
CA ASN A 83 -8.99 -11.61 7.43
C ASN A 83 -9.43 -10.24 7.95
N CYS A 84 -8.46 -9.38 8.18
CA CYS A 84 -8.64 -7.99 8.56
C CYS A 84 -8.13 -7.09 7.43
N GLY A 85 -9.03 -6.43 6.71
CA GLY A 85 -8.68 -5.54 5.61
C GLY A 85 -8.83 -4.06 5.99
N TRP A 86 -7.91 -3.24 5.53
CA TRP A 86 -7.98 -1.78 5.57
C TRP A 86 -7.52 -1.16 4.26
N GLY A 87 -8.09 -0.01 3.93
CA GLY A 87 -7.65 0.85 2.84
C GLY A 87 -7.44 2.29 3.30
N GLN A 88 -7.10 3.16 2.36
CA GLN A 88 -6.97 4.59 2.64
C GLN A 88 -8.31 5.27 2.91
N THR A 89 -8.36 6.06 3.99
CA THR A 89 -9.44 7.01 4.28
C THR A 89 -9.19 8.30 3.51
N LYS A 90 -10.18 8.69 2.69
CA LYS A 90 -10.19 9.93 1.93
C LYS A 90 -10.02 11.14 2.85
N GLY A 91 -9.10 12.04 2.50
CA GLY A 91 -8.80 13.27 3.22
C GLY A 91 -7.99 13.07 4.51
N LYS A 92 -7.55 11.84 4.82
CA LYS A 92 -6.80 11.52 6.04
C LYS A 92 -5.46 10.85 5.75
N ASP A 93 -5.44 9.84 4.88
CA ASP A 93 -4.28 8.97 4.69
C ASP A 93 -3.35 9.42 3.53
N GLY A 94 -3.52 10.63 3.01
CA GLY A 94 -2.66 11.22 1.97
C GLY A 94 -2.88 10.70 0.54
N GLU A 95 -1.99 11.08 -0.38
CA GLU A 95 -2.09 10.81 -1.81
C GLU A 95 -1.39 9.51 -2.23
N GLY A 96 -1.86 8.86 -3.28
CA GLY A 96 -1.40 7.52 -3.66
C GLY A 96 -2.48 6.48 -3.40
N LEU A 97 -2.08 5.21 -3.39
CA LEU A 97 -2.97 4.11 -3.01
C LEU A 97 -2.19 3.09 -2.19
N ARG A 98 -2.63 2.84 -0.96
CA ARG A 98 -2.13 1.79 -0.08
C ARG A 98 -3.30 0.97 0.48
N THR A 99 -3.12 -0.35 0.49
CA THR A 99 -4.08 -1.33 1.02
C THR A 99 -3.34 -2.29 1.92
N LEU A 100 -3.98 -2.65 3.03
CA LEU A 100 -3.43 -3.54 4.05
C LEU A 100 -4.43 -4.69 4.28
N ASN A 101 -3.98 -5.92 4.18
CA ASN A 101 -4.71 -7.09 4.67
C ASN A 101 -3.84 -7.81 5.69
N VAL A 102 -4.46 -8.24 6.78
CA VAL A 102 -3.83 -9.07 7.80
C VAL A 102 -4.63 -10.36 7.90
N TYR A 103 -3.97 -11.46 7.58
CA TYR A 103 -4.52 -12.81 7.72
C TYR A 103 -3.98 -13.44 8.99
N VAL A 104 -4.86 -13.85 9.88
CA VAL A 104 -4.54 -14.60 11.09
C VAL A 104 -5.01 -16.03 10.89
N TYR A 105 -4.10 -16.97 11.05
CA TYR A 105 -4.37 -18.39 11.00
C TYR A 105 -4.12 -18.98 12.38
N GLU A 106 -5.10 -19.71 12.89
CA GLU A 106 -4.96 -20.53 14.10
C GLU A 106 -5.14 -21.99 13.69
N SER A 107 -4.07 -22.78 13.76
CA SER A 107 -4.09 -24.20 13.36
C SER A 107 -3.23 -25.03 14.32
N LYS A 108 -3.48 -26.33 14.42
CA LYS A 108 -2.67 -27.23 15.28
C LYS A 108 -1.24 -27.46 14.77
N ASP A 109 -0.95 -26.98 13.56
CA ASP A 109 0.34 -27.15 12.91
C ASP A 109 0.80 -25.79 12.36
N GLY A 110 1.13 -24.90 13.30
CA GLY A 110 1.56 -23.55 12.97
C GLY A 110 2.80 -23.52 12.08
N GLN A 111 3.69 -24.52 12.17
CA GLN A 111 4.89 -24.58 11.32
C GLN A 111 4.51 -24.87 9.86
N ARG A 112 3.67 -25.87 9.60
CA ARG A 112 3.18 -26.13 8.25
C ARG A 112 2.44 -24.92 7.69
N THR A 113 1.56 -24.30 8.48
CA THR A 113 0.85 -23.09 8.05
C THR A 113 1.82 -21.95 7.72
N PHE A 114 2.87 -21.75 8.52
CA PHE A 114 3.89 -20.75 8.24
C PHE A 114 4.60 -21.02 6.91
N ASP A 115 5.06 -22.24 6.69
CA ASP A 115 5.78 -22.63 5.47
C ASP A 115 4.90 -22.49 4.22
N GLU A 116 3.62 -22.86 4.34
CA GLU A 116 2.60 -22.66 3.30
C GLU A 116 2.42 -21.17 2.98
N GLN A 117 2.26 -20.32 3.99
CA GLN A 117 2.10 -18.88 3.79
C GLN A 117 3.35 -18.23 3.19
N VAL A 118 4.55 -18.58 3.64
CA VAL A 118 5.80 -18.09 3.03
C VAL A 118 5.94 -18.57 1.57
N THR A 119 5.51 -19.80 1.28
CA THR A 119 5.53 -20.33 -0.09
C THR A 119 4.55 -19.59 -0.98
N MET A 120 3.33 -19.33 -0.50
CA MET A 120 2.32 -18.54 -1.20
C MET A 120 2.80 -17.11 -1.44
N ALA A 121 3.36 -16.48 -0.40
CA ALA A 121 3.93 -15.14 -0.46
C ALA A 121 5.03 -15.03 -1.52
N LYS A 122 5.82 -16.08 -1.75
CA LYS A 122 6.83 -16.13 -2.83
C LYS A 122 6.21 -16.39 -4.20
N ALA A 123 5.21 -17.26 -4.28
CA ALA A 123 4.61 -17.74 -5.52
C ALA A 123 3.63 -16.74 -6.17
N ASN A 124 2.93 -15.92 -5.37
CA ASN A 124 1.92 -14.97 -5.86
C ASN A 124 2.51 -13.70 -6.49
N ASN A 125 3.81 -13.69 -6.82
CA ASN A 125 4.50 -12.50 -7.32
C ASN A 125 4.73 -12.53 -8.83
N GLN A 126 4.41 -11.43 -9.51
CA GLN A 126 4.70 -11.21 -10.93
C GLN A 126 5.98 -10.37 -11.15
N GLY A 127 6.78 -10.15 -10.10
CA GLY A 127 7.90 -9.21 -10.08
C GLY A 127 9.21 -9.80 -9.54
N GLN A 128 10.17 -8.91 -9.27
CA GLN A 128 11.38 -9.27 -8.53
C GLN A 128 11.06 -9.37 -7.05
N ILE A 129 11.49 -10.47 -6.43
CA ILE A 129 11.27 -10.73 -5.02
C ILE A 129 12.58 -10.57 -4.24
N GLN A 130 12.48 -10.02 -3.03
CA GLN A 130 13.55 -10.02 -2.04
C GLN A 130 12.99 -10.66 -0.76
N VAL A 131 13.71 -11.65 -0.24
CA VAL A 131 13.30 -12.38 0.96
C VAL A 131 14.26 -12.05 2.08
N LYS A 132 13.73 -11.73 3.25
CA LYS A 132 14.51 -11.40 4.45
C LYS A 132 13.89 -12.09 5.65
N ASP A 133 14.69 -12.73 6.47
CA ASP A 133 14.24 -13.19 7.78
C ASP A 133 14.17 -12.00 8.73
N LEU A 134 13.21 -12.05 9.66
CA LEU A 134 12.99 -11.02 10.67
C LEU A 134 13.13 -11.64 12.07
N ASP A 135 13.26 -10.77 13.08
CA ASP A 135 13.34 -11.16 14.49
C ASP A 135 12.04 -10.77 15.22
N ILE A 136 10.93 -11.35 14.77
CA ILE A 136 9.58 -11.16 15.33
C ILE A 136 8.93 -12.54 15.54
N GLY A 137 8.33 -12.78 16.70
CA GLY A 137 7.70 -14.05 17.03
C GLY A 137 8.70 -15.20 17.23
N ASP A 138 8.27 -16.43 16.95
CA ASP A 138 9.14 -17.61 16.95
C ASP A 138 9.92 -17.73 15.64
N GLN A 139 9.29 -17.33 14.53
CA GLN A 139 9.85 -17.36 13.19
C GLN A 139 9.15 -16.30 12.33
N SER A 140 9.91 -15.55 11.53
CA SER A 140 9.32 -14.58 10.61
C SER A 140 10.12 -14.36 9.35
N THR A 141 9.40 -14.09 8.26
CA THR A 141 9.96 -13.82 6.94
C THR A 141 9.19 -12.68 6.28
N ALA A 142 9.92 -11.70 5.74
CA ALA A 142 9.41 -10.68 4.84
C ALA A 142 9.71 -11.06 3.39
N VAL A 143 8.70 -10.94 2.52
CA VAL A 143 8.81 -11.10 1.07
C VAL A 143 8.41 -9.79 0.43
N LEU A 144 9.40 -9.01 0.01
CA LEU A 144 9.19 -7.75 -0.72
C LEU A 144 9.09 -8.06 -2.22
N MET A 145 7.99 -7.61 -2.84
CA MET A 145 7.75 -7.68 -4.28
C MET A 145 7.86 -6.27 -4.90
N THR A 146 8.65 -6.18 -5.97
CA THR A 146 8.66 -5.01 -6.85
C THR A 146 8.34 -5.41 -8.28
N THR A 147 7.39 -4.70 -8.90
CA THR A 147 7.02 -4.93 -10.31
C THR A 147 7.68 -3.91 -11.23
N THR A 148 7.51 -4.05 -12.53
CA THR A 148 7.89 -3.00 -13.51
C THR A 148 7.04 -1.73 -13.37
N SER A 149 5.92 -1.80 -12.65
CA SER A 149 5.07 -0.65 -12.32
C SER A 149 5.50 0.04 -11.01
N ALA A 150 4.76 1.08 -10.63
CA ALA A 150 4.92 1.76 -9.34
C ALA A 150 4.44 0.92 -8.14
N PHE A 151 3.69 -0.17 -8.36
CA PHE A 151 3.23 -1.03 -7.29
C PHE A 151 4.40 -1.76 -6.63
N THR A 152 4.45 -1.63 -5.31
CA THR A 152 5.30 -2.36 -4.38
C THR A 152 4.40 -3.10 -3.41
N GLY A 153 4.69 -4.37 -3.19
CA GLY A 153 4.01 -5.21 -2.21
C GLY A 153 5.02 -5.77 -1.21
N ILE A 154 4.60 -5.98 0.02
CA ILE A 154 5.34 -6.74 1.01
C ILE A 154 4.39 -7.66 1.76
N GLU A 155 4.76 -8.93 1.85
CA GLU A 155 4.13 -9.89 2.75
C GLU A 155 5.06 -10.16 3.92
N VAL A 156 4.59 -9.91 5.15
CA VAL A 156 5.32 -10.25 6.39
C VAL A 156 4.59 -11.40 7.06
N VAL A 157 5.19 -12.58 7.01
CA VAL A 157 4.67 -13.79 7.64
C VAL A 157 5.38 -14.02 8.96
N VAL A 158 4.63 -14.19 10.04
CA VAL A 158 5.15 -14.41 11.40
C VAL A 158 4.42 -15.58 12.05
N ARG A 159 5.16 -16.49 12.67
CA ARG A 159 4.64 -17.56 13.51
C ARG A 159 4.89 -17.28 14.99
N LYS A 160 3.91 -17.56 15.83
CA LYS A 160 4.05 -17.65 17.29
C LYS A 160 3.21 -18.83 17.80
N GLY A 161 3.88 -19.89 18.22
CA GLY A 161 3.25 -21.19 18.51
C GLY A 161 2.45 -21.70 17.31
N ASP A 162 1.16 -21.93 17.55
CA ASP A 162 0.15 -22.46 16.63
C ASP A 162 -0.58 -21.37 15.81
N LYS A 163 -0.13 -20.11 15.95
CA LYS A 163 -0.69 -18.96 15.25
C LYS A 163 0.27 -18.44 14.19
N VAL A 164 -0.27 -18.10 13.03
CA VAL A 164 0.46 -17.46 11.94
C VAL A 164 -0.24 -16.18 11.54
N VAL A 165 0.51 -15.09 11.41
CA VAL A 165 0.04 -13.81 10.89
C VAL A 165 0.73 -13.57 9.56
N ASN A 166 -0.04 -13.30 8.51
CA ASN A 166 0.47 -12.79 7.23
C ASN A 166 -0.05 -11.37 7.02
N VAL A 167 0.84 -10.39 7.02
CA VAL A 167 0.55 -9.00 6.69
C VAL A 167 0.86 -8.77 5.21
N ASP A 168 -0.17 -8.66 4.38
CA ASP A 168 -0.09 -8.25 2.98
C ASP A 168 -0.30 -6.73 2.87
N TYR A 169 0.75 -6.01 2.50
CA TYR A 169 0.72 -4.57 2.34
C TYR A 169 1.17 -4.19 0.94
N ILE A 170 0.28 -3.54 0.18
CA ILE A 170 0.51 -3.21 -1.23
C ILE A 170 0.13 -1.77 -1.54
N GLY A 171 0.93 -1.12 -2.38
CA GLY A 171 0.60 0.23 -2.82
C GLY A 171 1.60 0.91 -3.73
N TRP A 172 1.31 2.18 -3.99
CA TRP A 172 2.17 3.14 -4.68
C TRP A 172 1.96 4.53 -4.10
N ASP A 173 2.96 5.39 -4.27
CA ASP A 173 2.92 6.79 -3.84
C ASP A 173 2.88 7.72 -5.06
N VAL A 174 2.40 8.94 -4.87
CA VAL A 174 2.35 9.90 -5.97
C VAL A 174 3.73 10.51 -6.24
N GLY A 175 4.19 10.41 -7.49
CA GLY A 175 5.31 11.19 -8.00
C GLY A 175 4.80 12.45 -8.72
N LEU A 176 5.71 13.30 -9.16
CA LEU A 176 5.40 14.64 -9.69
C LEU A 176 4.33 14.66 -10.80
N PHE A 177 4.32 13.67 -11.69
CA PHE A 177 3.36 13.56 -12.79
C PHE A 177 2.83 12.12 -13.00
N SER A 178 3.26 11.17 -12.18
CA SER A 178 2.92 9.76 -12.32
C SER A 178 3.06 9.03 -10.98
N PRO A 179 2.40 7.87 -10.79
CA PRO A 179 2.70 6.97 -9.68
C PRO A 179 4.21 6.65 -9.59
N THR A 180 4.72 6.57 -8.38
CA THR A 180 6.07 6.12 -8.04
C THR A 180 6.01 5.02 -6.99
N ARG A 181 7.09 4.27 -6.85
CA ARG A 181 7.21 3.28 -5.77
C ARG A 181 7.25 4.01 -4.42
N PRO A 182 6.64 3.44 -3.37
CA PRO A 182 6.85 3.92 -2.02
C PRO A 182 8.32 3.83 -1.60
N ASP A 183 8.71 4.60 -0.60
CA ASP A 183 9.99 4.40 0.08
C ASP A 183 10.02 3.01 0.71
N VAL A 184 10.90 2.14 0.23
CA VAL A 184 10.93 0.73 0.65
C VAL A 184 11.20 0.60 2.17
N PRO A 185 12.18 1.29 2.77
CA PRO A 185 12.36 1.27 4.23
C PRO A 185 11.11 1.68 5.01
N GLU A 186 10.45 2.79 4.67
CA GLU A 186 9.20 3.21 5.32
C GLU A 186 8.11 2.12 5.20
N PHE A 187 7.96 1.57 4.00
CA PHE A 187 6.94 0.58 3.66
C PHE A 187 7.16 -0.74 4.41
N GLU A 188 8.41 -1.21 4.48
CA GLU A 188 8.80 -2.38 5.27
C GLU A 188 8.56 -2.16 6.77
N GLU A 189 8.96 -1.01 7.30
CA GLU A 189 8.80 -0.69 8.72
C GLU A 189 7.33 -0.54 9.13
N ALA A 190 6.45 -0.08 8.23
CA ALA A 190 5.02 -0.08 8.47
C ALA A 190 4.48 -1.52 8.57
N ALA A 191 4.77 -2.38 7.60
CA ALA A 191 4.28 -3.77 7.60
C ALA A 191 4.80 -4.58 8.80
N LYS A 192 6.08 -4.42 9.16
CA LYS A 192 6.67 -5.05 10.36
C LYS A 192 6.00 -4.59 11.65
N ALA A 193 5.71 -3.30 11.78
CA ALA A 193 5.03 -2.78 12.97
C ALA A 193 3.64 -3.39 13.14
N ILE A 194 2.87 -3.51 12.04
CA ILE A 194 1.57 -4.19 12.05
C ILE A 194 1.72 -5.65 12.49
N ALA A 195 2.68 -6.38 11.92
CA ALA A 195 2.91 -7.78 12.27
C ALA A 195 3.31 -7.95 13.75
N ALA A 196 4.15 -7.05 14.27
CA ALA A 196 4.58 -7.05 15.67
C ALA A 196 3.42 -6.79 16.64
N GLU A 197 2.56 -5.80 16.36
CA GLU A 197 1.39 -5.51 17.18
C GLU A 197 0.40 -6.68 17.18
N MET A 198 0.14 -7.28 16.02
CA MET A 198 -0.73 -8.46 15.90
C MET A 198 -0.24 -9.60 16.79
N ILE A 199 1.04 -9.95 16.69
CA ILE A 199 1.64 -11.07 17.42
C ILE A 199 1.80 -10.80 18.92
N ALA A 200 1.89 -9.53 19.35
CA ALA A 200 1.96 -9.18 20.77
C ALA A 200 0.65 -9.51 21.52
N GLU A 201 -0.48 -9.34 20.85
CA GLU A 201 -1.84 -9.52 21.40
C GLU A 201 -2.45 -10.91 21.11
N LEU A 202 -1.73 -11.77 20.38
CA LEU A 202 -2.10 -13.17 20.08
C LEU A 202 -1.49 -14.18 21.06
#